data_AF-A0A345QBC9-F1
#
_entry.id   AF-A0A345QBC9-F1
#
_cell.length_a   1.000
_cell.length_b   1.000
_cell.length_c   1.000
_cell.angle_alpha   90.00
_cell.angle_beta   90.00
_cell.angle_gamma   90.00
#
_symmetry.space_group_name_H-M   'P 1'
#
loop_
_entity.id
_entity.type
_entity.pdbx_description
1 polymer ?
#
loop_
_entity_poly.entity_id
_entity_poly.type
_entity_poly.pdbx_seq_one_letter_code
_entity_poly.pdbx_strand_id
1 'polypeptide(L)'
;MRRGCNLRVTAAKWIKEAQSAGWRVTSAKDRTIRMQCAKQGCPGVLSLPIDNLGPTPATYDLPHVGQYGAPAYNQYKALVAQLVRKRRALGMSQEDINAAAGMAEAHLNKLESFARTAQFSTMQLWAETLGLAITLAPSSIPAATARAIETRVAQPLCEAKSHYKHDAPTALQLSHDR
;
A
#
# COMPACT_ATOMS: atom_id res chain seq x y z
N MET A 1 -51.48 -7.93 -8.23
CA MET A 1 -50.20 -8.47 -7.71
C MET A 1 -49.14 -8.39 -8.82
N ARG A 2 -48.23 -7.42 -8.78
CA ARG A 2 -47.14 -7.31 -9.76
C ARG A 2 -46.03 -8.28 -9.37
N ARG A 3 -45.80 -9.34 -10.16
CA ARG A 3 -44.61 -10.20 -10.02
C ARG A 3 -43.40 -9.33 -10.34
N GLY A 4 -42.69 -8.87 -9.32
CA GLY A 4 -41.45 -8.13 -9.48
C GLY A 4 -40.43 -9.00 -10.21
N CYS A 5 -39.97 -8.53 -11.37
CA CYS A 5 -38.88 -9.15 -12.09
C CYS A 5 -37.61 -8.97 -11.26
N ASN A 6 -37.24 -9.99 -10.48
CA ASN A 6 -35.95 -10.02 -9.79
C ASN A 6 -34.86 -10.19 -10.85
N LEU A 7 -34.35 -9.07 -11.37
CA LEU A 7 -33.13 -9.03 -12.15
C LEU A 7 -32.02 -9.64 -11.29
N ARG A 8 -31.66 -10.90 -11.57
CA ARG A 8 -30.53 -11.56 -10.92
C ARG A 8 -29.29 -10.71 -11.22
N VAL A 9 -28.78 -10.01 -10.21
CA VAL A 9 -27.51 -9.30 -10.29
C VAL A 9 -26.44 -10.36 -10.55
N THR A 10 -25.73 -10.23 -11.66
CA THR A 10 -24.62 -11.15 -11.95
C THR A 10 -23.47 -10.86 -10.98
N ALA A 11 -22.71 -11.89 -10.60
CA ALA A 11 -21.55 -11.72 -9.71
C ALA A 11 -20.57 -10.66 -10.23
N ALA A 12 -20.39 -10.57 -11.55
CA ALA A 12 -19.54 -9.54 -12.17
C ALA A 12 -20.06 -8.10 -11.94
N LYS A 13 -21.38 -7.89 -12.02
CA LYS A 13 -22.00 -6.59 -11.74
C LYS A 13 -21.84 -6.25 -10.25
N TRP A 14 -22.12 -7.20 -9.37
CA TRP A 14 -21.96 -7.02 -7.93
C TRP A 14 -20.51 -6.69 -7.54
N ILE A 15 -19.52 -7.39 -8.11
CA ILE A 15 -18.09 -7.13 -7.85
C ILE A 15 -17.72 -5.70 -8.26
N LYS A 16 -18.20 -5.23 -9.42
CA LYS A 16 -17.96 -3.83 -9.87
C LYS A 16 -18.58 -2.82 -8.91
N GLU A 17 -19.79 -3.07 -8.43
CA GLU A 17 -20.45 -2.20 -7.44
C GLU A 17 -19.66 -2.17 -6.12
N ALA A 18 -19.23 -3.33 -5.63
CA ALA A 18 -18.42 -3.42 -4.41
C ALA A 18 -17.04 -2.73 -4.58
N GLN A 19 -16.44 -2.82 -5.77
CA GLN A 19 -15.20 -2.08 -6.09
C GLN A 19 -15.41 -0.56 -6.05
N SER A 20 -16.50 -0.08 -6.63
CA SER A 20 -16.89 1.34 -6.56
C SER A 20 -17.17 1.79 -5.11
N ALA A 21 -17.64 0.88 -4.25
CA ALA A 21 -17.79 1.10 -2.82
C ALA A 21 -16.47 0.97 -2.03
N GLY A 22 -15.31 0.91 -2.70
CA GLY A 22 -14.00 0.93 -2.04
C GLY A 22 -13.51 -0.42 -1.54
N TRP A 23 -14.06 -1.53 -2.05
CA TRP A 23 -13.57 -2.88 -1.77
C TRP A 23 -12.69 -3.41 -2.90
N ARG A 24 -11.77 -4.32 -2.58
CA ARG A 24 -10.95 -5.05 -3.55
C ARG A 24 -11.11 -6.54 -3.27
N VAL A 25 -11.44 -7.32 -4.29
CA VAL A 25 -11.47 -8.79 -4.17
C VAL A 25 -10.04 -9.29 -4.04
N THR A 26 -9.76 -10.03 -2.97
CA THR A 26 -8.42 -10.59 -2.69
C THR A 26 -8.36 -12.09 -2.99
N SER A 27 -9.46 -12.81 -2.84
CA SER A 27 -9.56 -14.22 -3.23
C SER A 27 -11.02 -14.66 -3.44
N ALA A 28 -11.24 -15.64 -4.30
CA ALA A 28 -12.50 -16.38 -4.38
C ALA A 28 -12.18 -17.88 -4.31
N LYS A 29 -12.52 -18.52 -3.19
CA LYS A 29 -12.24 -19.95 -2.91
C LYS A 29 -13.40 -20.54 -2.10
N ASP A 30 -13.67 -21.83 -2.27
CA ASP A 30 -14.66 -22.58 -1.47
C ASP A 30 -16.04 -21.88 -1.43
N ARG A 31 -16.50 -21.41 -2.59
CA ARG A 31 -17.75 -20.64 -2.75
C ARG A 31 -17.83 -19.40 -1.84
N THR A 32 -16.69 -18.86 -1.42
CA THR A 32 -16.55 -17.66 -0.60
C THR A 32 -15.70 -16.63 -1.33
N ILE A 33 -16.18 -15.39 -1.40
CA ILE A 33 -15.39 -14.24 -1.86
C ILE A 33 -14.84 -13.50 -0.65
N ARG A 34 -13.53 -13.27 -0.65
CA ARG A 34 -12.85 -12.44 0.32
C ARG A 34 -12.48 -11.11 -0.32
N MET A 35 -12.75 -10.05 0.41
CA MET A 35 -12.47 -8.68 0.01
C MET A 35 -11.69 -7.96 1.09
N GLN A 36 -10.92 -6.96 0.69
CA GLN A 36 -10.22 -6.04 1.57
C GLN A 36 -10.56 -4.61 1.17
N CYS A 37 -10.56 -3.69 2.12
CA CYS A 37 -10.67 -2.26 1.82
C CYS A 37 -9.58 -1.85 0.82
N ALA A 38 -9.92 -1.03 -0.17
CA ALA A 38 -9.00 -0.56 -1.19
C ALA A 38 -8.00 0.49 -0.68
N LYS A 39 -8.23 1.04 0.52
CA LYS A 39 -7.37 2.05 1.15
C LYS A 39 -6.11 1.40 1.72
N GLN A 40 -4.97 2.02 1.47
CA GLN A 40 -3.65 1.49 1.85
C GLN A 40 -3.51 1.42 3.37
N GLY A 41 -3.05 0.28 3.88
CA GLY A 41 -2.89 0.05 5.32
C GLY A 41 -4.20 -0.04 6.11
N CYS A 42 -5.35 -0.10 5.44
CA CYS A 42 -6.63 -0.34 6.10
C CYS A 42 -6.79 -1.83 6.44
N PRO A 43 -7.14 -2.18 7.70
CA PRO A 43 -7.31 -3.58 8.12
C PRO A 43 -8.67 -4.17 7.73
N GLY A 44 -9.56 -3.39 7.09
CA GLY A 44 -10.91 -3.83 6.74
C GLY A 44 -10.90 -5.02 5.81
N VAL A 45 -11.47 -6.14 6.27
CA VAL A 45 -11.62 -7.39 5.52
C VAL A 45 -13.07 -7.84 5.61
N LEU A 46 -13.59 -8.37 4.51
CA LEU A 46 -14.94 -8.90 4.41
C LEU A 46 -14.89 -10.26 3.72
N SER A 47 -15.71 -11.21 4.18
CA SER A 47 -15.89 -12.52 3.55
C SER A 47 -17.38 -12.76 3.36
N LEU A 48 -17.78 -13.13 2.14
CA LEU A 48 -19.18 -13.37 1.78
C LEU A 48 -19.33 -14.67 0.97
N PRO A 49 -20.44 -15.41 1.12
CA PRO A 49 -20.72 -16.55 0.26
C PRO A 49 -21.06 -16.07 -1.17
N ILE A 50 -20.46 -16.69 -2.18
CA ILE A 50 -20.67 -16.37 -3.61
C ILE A 50 -22.11 -16.66 -4.04
N ASP A 51 -22.75 -17.65 -3.42
CA ASP A 51 -24.13 -18.04 -3.73
C ASP A 51 -25.17 -17.05 -3.20
N ASN A 52 -24.76 -16.19 -2.26
CA ASN A 52 -25.62 -15.20 -1.64
C ASN A 52 -24.83 -13.94 -1.31
N LEU A 53 -24.47 -13.20 -2.36
CA LEU A 53 -23.71 -11.96 -2.23
C LEU A 53 -24.50 -10.85 -1.51
N GLY A 54 -25.83 -10.98 -1.41
CA GLY A 54 -26.69 -9.98 -0.80
C GLY A 54 -26.58 -8.60 -1.47
N PRO A 55 -27.01 -7.52 -0.77
CA PRO A 55 -26.74 -6.16 -1.22
C PRO A 55 -25.24 -5.88 -1.18
N THR A 56 -24.77 -4.99 -2.07
CA THR A 56 -23.39 -4.52 -2.06
C THR A 56 -23.04 -3.92 -0.69
N PRO A 57 -21.97 -4.37 -0.03
CA PRO A 57 -21.59 -3.89 1.30
C PRO A 57 -21.26 -2.40 1.24
N ALA A 58 -21.66 -1.67 2.29
CA ALA A 58 -21.28 -0.27 2.44
C ALA A 58 -19.75 -0.12 2.48
N THR A 59 -19.29 1.10 2.22
CA THR A 59 -17.88 1.47 2.43
C THR A 59 -17.47 1.14 3.86
N TYR A 60 -16.25 0.63 4.04
CA TYR A 60 -15.74 0.30 5.36
C TYR A 60 -15.71 1.53 6.29
N ASP A 61 -16.27 1.38 7.49
CA ASP A 61 -16.64 2.49 8.40
C ASP A 61 -15.46 3.05 9.21
N LEU A 62 -14.29 2.38 9.22
CA LEU A 62 -13.14 2.94 9.93
C LEU A 62 -12.66 4.24 9.27
N PRO A 63 -12.10 5.18 10.05
CA PRO A 63 -11.61 6.44 9.53
C PRO A 63 -10.51 6.23 8.48
N HIS A 64 -10.62 6.99 7.40
CA HIS A 64 -9.66 7.04 6.30
C HIS A 64 -9.17 8.47 6.10
N VAL A 65 -7.94 8.62 5.61
CA VAL A 65 -7.41 9.91 5.18
C VAL A 65 -6.96 9.78 3.73
N GLY A 66 -7.75 10.34 2.80
CA GLY A 66 -7.50 10.21 1.37
C GLY A 66 -7.50 8.75 0.90
N GLN A 67 -6.33 8.23 0.52
CA GLN A 67 -6.14 6.85 0.07
C GLN A 67 -5.60 5.90 1.15
N TYR A 68 -5.47 6.36 2.39
CA TYR A 68 -4.85 5.61 3.48
C TYR A 68 -5.87 5.27 4.57
N GLY A 69 -5.70 4.12 5.23
CA GLY A 69 -6.30 3.84 6.52
C GLY A 69 -5.75 4.77 7.59
N ALA A 70 -6.60 5.25 8.51
CA ALA A 70 -6.18 6.15 9.57
C ALA A 70 -5.00 5.62 10.41
N PRO A 71 -4.91 4.33 10.80
CA PRO A 71 -3.78 3.84 11.57
C PRO A 71 -2.43 4.04 10.87
N ALA A 72 -2.33 3.66 9.59
CA ALA A 72 -1.13 3.84 8.79
C ALA A 72 -0.79 5.33 8.58
N TYR A 73 -1.81 6.16 8.32
CA TYR A 73 -1.61 7.59 8.15
C TYR A 73 -1.19 8.30 9.45
N ASN A 74 -1.67 7.82 10.60
CA ASN A 74 -1.27 8.33 11.91
C ASN A 74 0.20 8.02 12.22
N GLN A 75 0.71 6.85 11.83
CA GLN A 75 2.14 6.53 11.92
C GLN A 75 2.98 7.48 11.07
N TYR A 76 2.54 7.75 9.83
CA TYR A 76 3.18 8.75 8.97
C TYR A 76 3.21 10.14 9.60
N LYS A 77 2.08 10.62 10.15
CA LYS A 77 2.02 11.91 10.86
C LYS A 77 2.97 11.96 12.06
N ALA A 78 3.08 10.87 12.81
CA ALA A 78 3.99 10.78 13.96
C ALA A 78 5.45 10.89 13.52
N LEU A 79 5.84 10.23 12.42
CA LEU A 79 7.17 10.34 11.83
C LEU A 79 7.46 11.77 11.36
N VAL A 80 6.56 12.39 10.58
CA VAL A 80 6.72 13.78 10.14
C VAL A 80 6.86 14.71 11.36
N ALA A 81 6.05 14.52 12.39
CA ALA A 81 6.15 15.33 13.61
C ALA A 81 7.51 15.17 14.32
N GLN A 82 8.13 13.98 14.28
CA GLN A 82 9.50 13.78 14.81
C GLN A 82 10.54 14.56 14.00
N LEU A 83 10.46 14.52 12.67
CA LEU A 83 11.38 15.26 11.80
C LEU A 83 11.23 16.78 11.98
N VAL A 84 9.99 17.27 12.06
CA VAL A 84 9.71 18.69 12.34
C VAL A 84 10.29 19.11 13.70
N ARG A 85 10.11 18.30 14.74
CA ARG A 85 10.71 18.58 16.06
C ARG A 85 12.22 18.64 15.99
N LYS A 86 12.87 17.68 15.30
CA LYS A 86 14.33 17.66 15.13
C LYS A 86 14.83 18.88 14.36
N ARG A 87 14.19 19.23 13.24
CA ARG A 87 14.50 20.44 12.46
C ARG A 87 14.46 21.70 13.32
N ARG A 88 13.36 21.90 14.06
CA ARG A 88 13.20 23.04 14.97
C ARG A 88 14.24 23.07 16.07
N ALA A 89 14.60 21.91 16.64
CA ALA A 89 15.64 21.81 17.65
C ALA A 89 17.04 22.16 17.11
N LEU A 90 17.29 21.96 15.82
CA LEU A 90 18.51 22.38 15.14
C LEU A 90 18.49 23.85 14.68
N GLY A 91 17.37 24.56 14.87
CA GLY A 91 17.22 25.94 14.40
C GLY A 91 17.13 26.10 12.88
N MET A 92 16.91 25.00 12.14
CA MET A 92 16.86 25.03 10.68
C MET A 92 15.50 25.50 10.17
N SER A 93 15.50 26.35 9.14
CA SER A 93 14.32 26.74 8.39
C SER A 93 13.84 25.61 7.46
N GLN A 94 12.66 25.77 6.85
CA GLN A 94 12.21 24.83 5.82
C GLN A 94 13.03 24.99 4.52
N GLU A 95 13.52 26.20 4.24
CA GLU A 95 14.36 26.52 3.09
C GLU A 95 15.73 25.84 3.19
N ASP A 96 16.34 25.83 4.38
CA ASP A 96 17.62 25.16 4.65
C ASP A 96 17.55 23.67 4.30
N ILE A 97 16.46 23.01 4.70
CA ILE A 97 16.26 21.58 4.39
C ILE A 97 16.02 21.37 2.90
N ASN A 98 15.22 22.21 2.24
CA ASN A 98 15.02 22.07 0.79
C ASN A 98 16.35 22.23 0.05
N ALA A 99 17.16 23.22 0.41
CA ALA A 99 18.47 23.45 -0.20
C ALA A 99 19.43 22.27 0.05
N ALA A 100 19.55 21.82 1.30
CA ALA A 100 20.45 20.73 1.66
C ALA A 100 20.04 19.36 1.07
N ALA A 101 18.74 19.10 0.96
CA ALA A 101 18.20 17.86 0.40
C ALA A 101 18.00 17.90 -1.13
N GLY A 102 18.34 19.01 -1.80
CA GLY A 102 18.13 19.18 -3.23
C GLY A 102 16.65 19.16 -3.66
N MET A 103 15.74 19.63 -2.79
CA MET A 103 14.31 19.70 -3.06
C MET A 103 13.90 21.09 -3.57
N ALA A 104 12.81 21.14 -4.34
CA ALA A 104 12.25 22.40 -4.81
C ALA A 104 11.76 23.28 -3.63
N GLU A 105 11.71 24.60 -3.87
CA GLU A 105 11.17 25.56 -2.90
C GLU A 105 9.73 25.21 -2.49
N ALA A 106 9.39 25.47 -1.22
CA ALA A 106 8.11 25.11 -0.60
C ALA A 106 7.75 23.61 -0.61
N HIS A 107 8.65 22.71 -1.05
CA HIS A 107 8.40 21.28 -1.03
C HIS A 107 8.21 20.78 0.40
N LEU A 108 9.13 21.12 1.31
CA LEU A 108 9.02 20.77 2.72
C LEU A 108 7.75 21.32 3.38
N ASN A 109 7.34 22.56 3.04
CA ASN A 109 6.12 23.15 3.57
C ASN A 109 4.88 22.29 3.24
N LYS A 110 4.80 21.75 2.02
CA LYS A 110 3.72 20.84 1.60
C LYS A 110 3.75 19.51 2.37
N LEU A 111 4.93 19.04 2.76
CA LEU A 111 5.08 17.82 3.55
C LEU A 111 4.69 18.03 5.02
N GLU A 112 5.15 19.13 5.64
CA GLU A 112 4.83 19.48 7.03
C GLU A 112 3.35 19.81 7.25
N SER A 113 2.71 20.45 6.26
CA SER A 113 1.28 20.76 6.28
C SER A 113 0.38 19.59 5.87
N PHE A 114 0.96 18.45 5.50
CA PHE A 114 0.25 17.28 4.98
C PHE A 114 -0.54 17.53 3.68
N ALA A 115 -0.24 18.62 2.95
CA ALA A 115 -0.75 18.86 1.61
C ALA A 115 -0.23 17.82 0.61
N ARG A 116 0.90 17.16 0.91
CA ARG A 116 1.45 16.03 0.15
C ARG A 116 2.00 14.96 1.09
N THR A 117 1.85 13.69 0.69
CA THR A 117 2.54 12.56 1.34
C THR A 117 3.94 12.39 0.74
N ALA A 118 4.97 12.37 1.59
CA ALA A 118 6.34 12.11 1.15
C ALA A 118 6.50 10.67 0.64
N GLN A 119 7.26 10.51 -0.43
CA GLN A 119 7.78 9.20 -0.85
C GLN A 119 8.90 8.77 0.11
N PHE A 120 9.23 7.47 0.14
CA PHE A 120 10.27 6.95 1.03
C PHE A 120 11.63 7.62 0.82
N SER A 121 12.06 7.79 -0.44
CA SER A 121 13.33 8.47 -0.77
C SER A 121 13.36 9.92 -0.26
N THR A 122 12.26 10.67 -0.42
CA THR A 122 12.12 12.03 0.12
C THR A 122 12.21 12.03 1.65
N MET A 123 11.58 11.07 2.32
CA MET A 123 11.63 10.93 3.77
C MET A 123 13.05 10.61 4.26
N GLN A 124 13.75 9.73 3.54
CA GLN A 124 15.13 9.37 3.82
C GLN A 124 16.07 10.57 3.67
N LEU A 125 16.02 11.30 2.55
CA LEU A 125 16.81 12.50 2.33
C LEU A 125 16.55 13.57 3.40
N TRP A 126 15.28 13.75 3.80
CA TRP A 126 14.92 14.65 4.88
C TRP A 126 15.53 14.20 6.23
N ALA A 127 15.45 12.91 6.56
CA ALA A 127 16.05 12.38 7.78
C ALA A 127 17.59 12.55 7.78
N GLU A 128 18.26 12.22 6.67
CA GLU A 128 19.71 12.34 6.51
C GLU A 128 20.19 13.79 6.66
N THR A 129 19.45 14.75 6.08
CA THR A 129 19.72 16.18 6.22
C THR A 129 19.66 16.64 7.69
N LEU A 130 18.86 15.97 8.51
CA LEU A 130 18.74 16.23 9.95
C LEU A 130 19.73 15.42 10.81
N GLY A 131 20.67 14.70 10.18
CA GLY A 131 21.62 13.82 10.85
C GLY A 131 20.95 12.58 11.46
N LEU A 132 19.85 12.11 10.88
CA LEU A 132 19.13 10.92 11.32
C LEU A 132 19.25 9.79 10.27
N ALA A 133 19.24 8.55 10.75
CA ALA A 133 19.11 7.37 9.90
C ALA A 133 17.74 6.73 10.10
N ILE A 134 17.10 6.29 9.01
CA ILE A 134 15.88 5.48 9.08
C ILE A 134 16.29 4.02 9.24
N THR A 135 16.03 3.45 10.42
CA THR A 135 16.29 2.04 10.71
C THR A 135 14.99 1.23 10.71
N LEU A 136 15.04 0.01 10.17
CA LEU A 136 13.92 -0.94 10.26
C LEU A 136 14.02 -1.74 11.57
N ALA A 137 12.91 -1.86 12.27
CA ALA A 137 12.79 -2.75 13.42
C ALA A 137 11.99 -3.99 13.05
N PRO A 138 12.33 -5.18 13.58
CA PRO A 138 11.48 -6.35 13.46
C PRO A 138 10.07 -6.05 13.94
N SER A 139 9.07 -6.49 13.17
CA SER A 139 7.66 -6.38 13.53
C SER A 139 6.96 -7.69 13.24
N SER A 140 5.77 -7.88 13.82
CA SER A 140 4.96 -9.05 13.50
C SER A 140 4.63 -9.06 12.02
N ILE A 141 4.93 -10.17 11.37
CA ILE A 141 4.62 -10.36 9.96
C ILE A 141 3.10 -10.31 9.80
N PRO A 142 2.55 -9.59 8.81
CA PRO A 142 1.11 -9.59 8.56
C PRO A 142 0.60 -11.03 8.34
N ALA A 143 -0.55 -11.39 8.91
CA ALA A 143 -1.10 -12.75 8.83
C ALA A 143 -1.28 -13.26 7.37
N ALA A 144 -1.49 -12.35 6.41
CA ALA A 144 -1.51 -12.71 4.99
C ALA A 144 -0.13 -13.21 4.50
N THR A 145 0.93 -12.51 4.87
CA THR A 145 2.32 -12.88 4.55
C THR A 145 2.73 -14.15 5.29
N ALA A 146 2.37 -14.30 6.57
CA ALA A 146 2.63 -15.52 7.35
C ALA A 146 1.99 -16.76 6.67
N ARG A 147 0.70 -16.68 6.30
CA ARG A 147 0.02 -17.74 5.54
C ARG A 147 0.68 -18.03 4.19
N ALA A 148 1.15 -17.00 3.49
CA ALA A 148 1.84 -17.18 2.23
C ALA A 148 3.18 -17.93 2.41
N ILE A 149 3.90 -17.68 3.51
CA ILE A 149 5.11 -18.41 3.89
C ILE A 149 4.76 -19.88 4.18
N GLU A 150 3.77 -20.14 5.05
CA GLU A 150 3.31 -21.50 5.38
C GLU A 150 2.88 -22.29 4.13
N THR A 151 2.15 -21.65 3.22
CA THR A 151 1.72 -22.29 1.96
C THR A 151 2.92 -22.67 1.09
N ARG A 152 3.98 -21.85 1.06
CA ARG A 152 5.21 -22.16 0.32
C ARG A 152 6.03 -23.27 0.97
N VAL A 153 6.01 -23.38 2.29
CA VAL A 153 6.66 -24.51 2.97
C VAL A 153 6.00 -25.83 2.56
N ALA A 154 4.68 -25.85 2.40
CA ALA A 154 3.94 -27.01 1.91
C ALA A 154 4.12 -27.29 0.41
N GLN A 155 4.52 -26.29 -0.37
CA GLN A 155 4.76 -26.39 -1.82
C GLN A 155 6.06 -25.65 -2.18
N PRO A 156 7.23 -26.31 -2.00
CA PRO A 156 8.52 -25.71 -2.33
C PRO A 156 8.51 -25.16 -3.75
N LEU A 157 9.12 -23.99 -3.95
CA LEU A 157 9.26 -23.43 -5.29
C LEU A 157 10.00 -24.47 -6.15
N CYS A 158 9.30 -25.05 -7.11
CA CYS A 158 9.95 -25.84 -8.16
C CYS A 158 10.90 -24.88 -8.89
N GLU A 159 12.20 -25.18 -8.88
CA GLU A 159 13.28 -24.30 -9.38
C GLU A 159 13.00 -23.74 -10.78
N ALA A 160 12.25 -24.48 -11.60
CA ALA A 160 11.82 -24.05 -12.93
C ALA A 160 10.97 -22.76 -12.97
N LYS A 161 10.40 -22.30 -11.84
CA LYS A 161 9.55 -21.10 -11.76
C LYS A 161 10.24 -19.88 -11.14
N SER A 162 11.47 -20.01 -10.65
CA SER A 162 12.17 -18.91 -9.98
C SER A 162 13.09 -18.10 -10.90
N HIS A 163 12.94 -18.20 -12.22
CA HIS A 163 13.69 -17.34 -13.14
C HIS A 163 13.32 -15.87 -12.89
N TYR A 164 14.15 -15.20 -12.09
CA TYR A 164 14.16 -13.75 -11.99
C TYR A 164 14.40 -13.21 -13.38
N LYS A 165 13.53 -12.31 -13.82
CA LYS A 165 13.59 -11.68 -15.16
C LYS A 165 14.92 -10.94 -15.42
N HIS A 166 15.72 -10.72 -14.37
CA HIS A 166 17.00 -10.04 -14.40
C HIS A 166 18.22 -10.97 -14.36
N ASP A 167 18.03 -12.28 -14.14
CA ASP A 167 19.11 -13.27 -14.17
C ASP A 167 19.29 -13.90 -15.56
N ALA A 168 18.59 -13.41 -16.59
CA ALA A 168 18.92 -13.76 -17.95
C ALA A 168 20.34 -13.24 -18.21
N PRO A 169 21.34 -14.10 -18.48
CA PRO A 169 22.66 -13.63 -18.84
C PRO A 169 22.47 -12.74 -20.05
N THR A 170 22.79 -11.46 -19.89
CA THR A 170 22.88 -10.54 -21.02
C THR A 170 23.99 -11.12 -21.88
N ALA A 171 23.60 -11.88 -22.90
CA ALA A 171 24.53 -12.37 -23.90
C ALA A 171 25.15 -11.12 -24.51
N LEU A 172 26.34 -10.76 -24.02
CA LEU A 172 27.25 -9.82 -24.63
C LEU A 172 27.53 -10.36 -26.03
N GLN A 173 26.71 -9.93 -26.99
CA GLN A 173 27.04 -9.98 -28.41
C GLN A 173 28.20 -9.00 -28.60
N LEU A 174 29.41 -9.48 -28.34
CA LEU A 174 30.63 -8.89 -28.86
C LEU A 174 30.64 -9.17 -30.37
N SER A 175 29.93 -8.34 -31.13
CA SER A 175 30.18 -8.21 -32.57
C SER A 175 31.55 -7.57 -32.74
N HIS A 176 32.56 -8.41 -32.98
CA HIS A 176 33.80 -7.99 -33.62
C HIS A 176 33.49 -7.71 -35.09
N ASP A 177 33.22 -6.44 -35.40
CA ASP A 177 33.40 -5.95 -36.76
C ASP A 177 34.85 -5.48 -36.93
N ARG A 178 35.46 -6.02 -37.98
CA ARG A 178 36.81 -5.78 -38.49
C ARG A 178 36.88 -4.49 -39.29
#